data_AF-A0A8X6X9L7-F1
#
_entry.id   AF-A0A8X6X9L7-F1
#
_cell.length_a   1.000
_cell.length_b   1.000
_cell.length_c   1.000
_cell.angle_alpha   90.00
_cell.angle_beta   90.00
_cell.angle_gamma   90.00
#
_symmetry.space_group_name_H-M   'P 1'
#
loop_
_entity.id
_entity.type
_entity.pdbx_description
1 polymer ?
#
loop_
_entity_poly.entity_id
_entity_poly.type
_entity_poly.pdbx_seq_one_letter_code
_entity_poly.pdbx_strand_id
1 'polypeptide(L)'
;MNTFSRNASQVIKNIVLRMDLTQLEVLCKQFYDANNPDERSTAEKALVNFVHVPDCLPTCRLLLERGDVNRLLVAVIFKLFFICSIVSCNYSDKLVSRNPQTLTLQQRIEIKNYVLSYLARCPKLASFVTLALVQLYSRLTKIGWFESYKKEHIFRNVIGQLSGFLQGPVDYCVIGIQILSQITCEINQINESDANKSLTKQRKTATSFRDTELYDIFQLACDLLRRAVENWKTPSFKDEAEHNLMSSLLRLAYNCISFDFIGTSPDESSDDLFTVQIPTSWRPAFLDFNSLQLFFDLYHSLTPSLSSMALLCLVQIASVRRTLFNNEERGKYLAQLVSGIKSILENPQKLSDTSNYHEFCRLLARLKTNYQLGELVRVESYPETIRLIAKFTVTSLQMWQFAPNSIHYLLSLWQRMVASVPYVKASEPHLLETYTPEVTQAFVTSRLEAAAVVIRDGLEDPLEDLGMVQQQLDQMSIIGRCEYEKTCALLVQLFDQTAQRYQELVNIVPSPQVDIAVQEGKCFNLFVFLIDKYVEK
;
A
#
# COMPACT_ATOMS: atom_id res chain seq x y z
N MET A 1 37.58 -25.86 46.89
CA MET A 1 37.20 -25.32 45.55
C MET A 1 35.79 -25.69 45.08
N ASN A 2 35.18 -26.81 45.49
CA ASN A 2 33.80 -27.18 45.06
C ASN A 2 32.63 -26.57 45.87
N THR A 3 32.89 -25.89 46.99
CA THR A 3 31.85 -25.21 47.80
C THR A 3 31.61 -23.76 47.41
N PHE A 4 32.62 -23.06 46.86
CA PHE A 4 32.49 -21.68 46.38
C PHE A 4 31.73 -21.57 45.04
N SER A 5 31.91 -22.53 44.14
CA SER A 5 31.19 -22.61 42.85
C SER A 5 29.69 -22.92 43.02
N ARG A 6 29.35 -23.78 44.00
CA ARG A 6 27.94 -24.05 44.35
C ARG A 6 27.25 -22.85 44.97
N ASN A 7 27.93 -22.11 45.84
CA ASN A 7 27.36 -20.88 46.43
C ASN A 7 27.24 -19.75 45.41
N ALA A 8 28.18 -19.57 44.46
CA ALA A 8 28.04 -18.58 43.39
C ALA A 8 26.88 -18.91 42.43
N SER A 9 26.67 -20.19 42.09
CA SER A 9 25.54 -20.63 41.27
C SER A 9 24.20 -20.54 42.00
N GLN A 10 24.18 -20.77 43.32
CA GLN A 10 22.99 -20.59 44.16
C GLN A 10 22.68 -19.10 44.42
N VAL A 11 23.71 -18.26 44.55
CA VAL A 11 23.58 -16.79 44.68
C VAL A 11 23.12 -16.17 43.37
N ILE A 12 23.61 -16.62 42.21
CA ILE A 12 23.10 -16.17 40.90
C ILE A 12 21.65 -16.67 40.68
N LYS A 13 21.31 -17.90 41.08
CA LYS A 13 19.91 -18.38 41.08
C LYS A 13 19.02 -17.57 42.02
N ASN A 14 19.54 -17.12 43.17
CA ASN A 14 18.80 -16.31 44.14
C ASN A 14 18.73 -14.81 43.76
N ILE A 15 19.70 -14.28 43.01
CA ILE A 15 19.69 -12.91 42.49
C ILE A 15 18.66 -12.77 41.34
N VAL A 16 18.53 -13.80 40.48
CA VAL A 16 17.54 -13.80 39.39
C VAL A 16 16.09 -13.97 39.92
N LEU A 17 15.93 -14.57 41.10
CA LEU A 17 14.61 -14.80 41.71
C LEU A 17 13.94 -13.55 42.31
N ARG A 18 14.62 -12.40 42.38
CA ARG A 18 14.03 -11.11 42.76
C ARG A 18 14.80 -9.95 42.12
N MET A 19 14.69 -9.75 40.81
CA MET A 19 14.85 -8.39 40.29
C MET A 19 13.72 -7.55 40.88
N ASP A 20 14.06 -6.58 41.72
CA ASP A 20 13.09 -5.63 42.25
C ASP A 20 12.55 -4.79 41.07
N LEU A 21 11.26 -4.46 41.10
CA LEU A 21 10.58 -3.77 40.00
C LEU A 21 11.31 -2.48 39.60
N THR A 22 11.89 -1.80 40.59
CA THR A 22 12.71 -0.59 40.43
C THR A 22 14.01 -0.83 39.64
N GLN A 23 14.64 -2.00 39.74
CA GLN A 23 15.84 -2.32 38.95
C GLN A 23 15.50 -2.55 37.48
N LEU A 24 14.34 -3.15 37.19
CA LEU A 24 13.87 -3.33 35.83
C LEU A 24 13.52 -1.98 35.19
N GLU A 25 12.95 -1.05 35.96
CA GLU A 25 12.67 0.32 35.51
C GLU A 25 13.96 1.06 35.11
N VAL A 26 15.02 0.92 35.90
CA VAL A 26 16.34 1.50 35.61
C VAL A 26 16.95 0.92 34.33
N LEU A 27 16.86 -0.39 34.12
CA LEU A 27 17.36 -1.04 32.90
C LEU A 27 16.59 -0.61 31.65
N CYS A 28 15.27 -0.44 31.77
CA CYS A 28 14.45 0.08 30.66
C CYS A 28 14.82 1.53 30.31
N LYS A 29 15.09 2.35 31.32
CA LYS A 29 15.56 3.72 31.13
C LYS A 29 16.93 3.76 30.46
N GLN A 30 17.87 2.93 30.91
CA GLN A 30 19.20 2.81 30.31
C GLN A 30 19.17 2.32 28.85
N PHE A 31 18.25 1.41 28.50
CA PHE A 31 18.14 0.95 27.11
C PHE A 31 17.70 2.05 26.12
N TYR A 32 16.99 3.07 26.58
CA TYR A 32 16.41 4.11 25.73
C TYR A 32 17.16 5.45 25.82
N ASP A 33 17.52 5.87 27.04
CA ASP A 33 18.14 7.17 27.31
C ASP A 33 19.68 7.13 27.24
N ALA A 34 20.31 5.94 27.18
CA ALA A 34 21.77 5.87 27.15
C ALA A 34 22.33 6.37 25.80
N ASN A 35 23.17 7.40 25.88
CA ASN A 35 23.98 7.87 24.74
C ASN A 35 25.15 6.91 24.42
N ASN A 36 25.48 5.99 25.34
CA ASN A 36 26.56 5.03 25.18
C ASN A 36 26.05 3.69 24.62
N PRO A 37 26.53 3.23 23.44
CA PRO A 37 26.08 1.97 22.82
C PRO A 37 26.36 0.71 23.67
N ASP A 38 27.41 0.71 24.49
CA ASP A 38 27.77 -0.45 25.33
C ASP A 38 26.83 -0.63 26.53
N GLU A 39 26.40 0.48 27.13
CA GLU A 39 25.40 0.50 28.20
C GLU A 39 24.04 0.04 27.66
N ARG A 40 23.68 0.50 26.47
CA ARG A 40 22.46 0.07 25.78
C ARG A 40 22.46 -1.43 25.47
N SER A 41 23.58 -1.97 24.97
CA SER A 41 23.72 -3.41 24.71
C SER A 41 23.66 -4.24 25.99
N THR A 42 24.24 -3.74 27.08
CA THR A 42 24.23 -4.42 28.38
C THR A 42 22.83 -4.45 28.98
N ALA A 43 22.11 -3.32 28.92
CA ALA A 43 20.71 -3.24 29.30
C ALA A 43 19.84 -4.18 28.45
N GLU A 44 20.03 -4.21 27.12
CA GLU A 44 19.30 -5.13 26.23
C GLU A 44 19.51 -6.60 26.60
N LYS A 45 20.76 -7.02 26.84
CA LYS A 45 21.07 -8.40 27.27
C LYS A 45 20.42 -8.76 28.60
N ALA A 46 20.45 -7.85 29.59
CA ALA A 46 19.81 -8.07 30.89
C ALA A 46 18.29 -8.21 30.76
N LEU A 47 17.68 -7.38 29.93
CA LEU A 47 16.26 -7.41 29.61
C LEU A 47 15.87 -8.72 28.90
N VAL A 48 16.64 -9.16 27.90
CA VAL A 48 16.41 -10.45 27.21
C VAL A 48 16.52 -11.62 28.18
N ASN A 49 17.48 -11.60 29.09
CA ASN A 49 17.61 -12.65 30.10
C ASN A 49 16.43 -12.69 31.08
N PHE A 50 15.84 -11.54 31.42
CA PHE A 50 14.63 -11.46 32.25
C PHE A 50 13.43 -12.18 31.61
N VAL A 51 13.31 -12.17 30.28
CA VAL A 51 12.24 -12.89 29.55
C VAL A 51 12.32 -14.39 29.72
N HIS A 52 13.54 -14.91 29.84
CA HIS A 52 13.77 -16.34 30.00
C HIS A 52 13.55 -16.81 31.45
N VAL A 53 13.20 -15.91 32.37
CA VAL A 53 12.87 -16.25 33.76
C VAL A 53 11.45 -16.84 33.83
N PRO A 54 11.28 -18.01 34.48
CA PRO A 54 9.96 -18.58 34.71
C PRO A 54 9.10 -17.67 35.60
N ASP A 55 7.81 -17.54 35.29
CA ASP A 55 6.84 -16.65 36.00
C ASP A 55 7.07 -15.13 35.84
N CYS A 56 7.53 -14.68 34.67
CA CYS A 56 7.63 -13.24 34.38
C CYS A 56 6.25 -12.54 34.23
N LEU A 57 5.19 -13.30 33.91
CA LEU A 57 3.85 -12.77 33.59
C LEU A 57 3.21 -11.92 34.69
N PRO A 58 3.15 -12.36 35.98
CA PRO A 58 2.57 -11.56 37.05
C PRO A 58 3.36 -10.28 37.30
N THR A 59 4.69 -10.35 37.20
CA THR A 59 5.60 -9.21 37.34
C THR A 59 5.34 -8.18 36.23
N CYS A 60 5.18 -8.62 34.98
CA CYS A 60 4.80 -7.75 33.86
C CYS A 60 3.44 -7.07 34.05
N ARG A 61 2.44 -7.76 34.63
CA ARG A 61 1.13 -7.16 34.95
C ARG A 61 1.24 -6.09 36.06
N LEU A 62 1.98 -6.39 37.12
CA LEU A 62 2.24 -5.45 38.22
C LEU A 62 2.98 -4.19 37.76
N LEU A 63 3.91 -4.33 36.81
CA LEU A 63 4.61 -3.20 36.18
C LEU A 63 3.69 -2.32 35.36
N LEU A 64 2.72 -2.92 34.66
CA LEU A 64 1.73 -2.18 33.87
C LEU A 64 0.76 -1.39 34.75
N GLU A 65 0.50 -1.85 35.97
CA GLU A 65 -0.43 -1.21 36.92
C GLU A 65 0.20 -0.09 37.75
N ARG A 66 1.54 -0.04 37.91
CA ARG A 66 2.24 0.92 38.79
C ARG A 66 2.54 2.31 38.18
N GLY A 67 2.00 2.60 37.00
CA GLY A 67 1.41 3.91 36.69
C GLY A 67 2.28 5.16 36.49
N ASP A 68 3.52 5.29 36.99
CA ASP A 68 4.17 6.63 37.03
C ASP A 68 5.48 6.81 36.24
N VAL A 69 6.19 5.74 35.81
CA VAL A 69 7.42 5.87 34.98
C VAL A 69 7.13 5.51 33.51
N ASN A 70 6.41 6.45 32.91
CA ASN A 70 5.88 6.61 31.56
C ASN A 70 6.43 5.71 30.41
N ARG A 71 5.54 4.90 29.80
CA ARG A 71 5.51 4.37 28.40
C ARG A 71 6.69 3.52 27.87
N LEU A 72 7.92 3.77 28.27
CA LEU A 72 9.16 3.08 27.85
C LEU A 72 9.25 1.64 28.36
N LEU A 73 8.87 1.41 29.63
CA LEU A 73 8.84 0.08 30.25
C LEU A 73 7.88 -0.86 29.53
N VAL A 74 6.75 -0.34 29.06
CA VAL A 74 5.75 -1.14 28.32
C VAL A 74 6.32 -1.58 26.97
N ALA A 75 7.01 -0.72 26.24
CA ALA A 75 7.66 -1.08 24.97
C ALA A 75 8.76 -2.13 25.17
N VAL A 76 9.54 -2.02 26.25
CA VAL A 76 10.57 -3.01 26.60
C VAL A 76 9.93 -4.34 27.00
N ILE A 77 8.97 -4.35 27.93
CA ILE A 77 8.25 -5.57 28.36
C ILE A 77 7.52 -6.24 27.18
N PHE A 78 6.99 -5.47 26.22
CA PHE A 78 6.33 -6.01 25.04
C PHE A 78 7.30 -6.55 23.99
N LYS A 79 8.45 -5.89 23.73
CA LYS A 79 9.54 -6.43 22.90
C LYS A 79 10.11 -7.72 23.52
N LEU A 80 10.14 -7.77 24.84
CA LEU A 80 10.51 -8.94 25.64
C LEU A 80 9.45 -10.05 25.58
N PHE A 81 8.16 -9.71 25.63
CA PHE A 81 7.05 -10.66 25.45
C PHE A 81 6.97 -11.22 24.01
N PHE A 82 7.31 -10.39 23.02
CA PHE A 82 7.44 -10.73 21.61
C PHE A 82 8.50 -11.82 21.38
N ILE A 83 9.63 -11.76 22.11
CA ILE A 83 10.65 -12.83 22.11
C ILE A 83 10.10 -14.12 22.73
N CYS A 84 9.37 -14.04 23.84
CA CYS A 84 8.75 -15.22 24.48
C CYS A 84 7.70 -15.92 23.59
N SER A 85 6.99 -15.13 22.78
CA SER A 85 5.94 -15.59 21.86
C SER A 85 6.50 -16.27 20.59
N ILE A 86 7.64 -15.78 20.07
CA ILE A 86 8.33 -16.32 18.88
C ILE A 86 9.10 -17.61 19.19
N VAL A 87 9.72 -17.70 20.37
CA VAL A 87 10.51 -18.89 20.76
C VAL A 87 9.60 -20.10 21.05
N SER A 88 8.39 -19.89 21.57
CA SER A 88 7.47 -20.99 21.93
C SER A 88 6.67 -21.59 20.77
N CYS A 89 6.53 -20.91 19.63
CA CYS A 89 5.77 -21.44 18.49
C CYS A 89 6.61 -22.27 17.50
N ASN A 90 7.94 -22.24 17.63
CA ASN A 90 8.90 -22.86 16.70
C ASN A 90 9.39 -24.27 17.13
N TYR A 91 8.80 -24.86 18.18
CA TYR A 91 9.27 -26.14 18.75
C TYR A 91 8.13 -27.16 18.90
N SER A 92 7.72 -27.74 17.77
CA SER A 92 7.21 -29.10 17.66
C SER A 92 7.71 -29.55 16.28
N ASP A 93 8.70 -30.40 16.10
CA ASP A 93 9.12 -31.61 16.80
C ASP A 93 10.67 -31.73 16.78
N LYS A 94 11.23 -32.54 17.68
CA LYS A 94 12.60 -33.16 17.66
C LYS A 94 13.81 -32.57 18.40
N LEU A 95 13.73 -31.52 19.24
CA LEU A 95 14.89 -31.17 20.09
C LEU A 95 14.51 -31.12 21.59
N VAL A 96 14.57 -32.31 22.19
CA VAL A 96 14.81 -32.49 23.62
C VAL A 96 16.17 -31.89 23.95
N SER A 97 16.22 -30.67 24.47
CA SER A 97 17.12 -30.30 25.57
C SER A 97 16.88 -28.86 26.06
N ARG A 98 16.48 -28.76 27.34
CA ARG A 98 16.51 -27.58 28.22
C ARG A 98 15.46 -26.48 27.94
N ASN A 99 14.22 -26.82 28.33
CA ASN A 99 13.17 -25.94 28.90
C ASN A 99 12.89 -24.59 28.22
N PRO A 100 11.99 -24.55 27.21
CA PRO A 100 11.20 -23.38 26.89
C PRO A 100 9.80 -23.52 27.51
N GLN A 101 9.41 -22.64 28.44
CA GLN A 101 8.04 -22.58 28.95
C GLN A 101 7.11 -22.10 27.83
N THR A 102 6.41 -23.02 27.18
CA THR A 102 5.32 -22.68 26.27
C THR A 102 4.17 -22.09 27.07
N LEU A 103 3.72 -20.89 26.71
CA LEU A 103 2.54 -20.29 27.32
C LEU A 103 1.37 -21.28 27.22
N THR A 104 0.59 -21.43 28.29
CA THR A 104 -0.63 -22.23 28.22
C THR A 104 -1.71 -21.49 27.43
N LEU A 105 -2.68 -22.22 26.89
CA LEU A 105 -3.85 -21.62 26.21
C LEU A 105 -4.57 -20.61 27.12
N GLN A 106 -4.71 -20.93 28.41
CA GLN A 106 -5.33 -20.05 29.38
C GLN A 106 -4.53 -18.77 29.59
N GLN A 107 -3.19 -18.87 29.71
CA GLN A 107 -2.32 -17.69 29.81
C GLN A 107 -2.44 -16.80 28.57
N ARG A 108 -2.49 -17.38 27.35
CA ARG A 108 -2.70 -16.61 26.11
C ARG A 108 -4.01 -15.83 26.12
N ILE A 109 -5.11 -16.47 26.54
CA ILE A 109 -6.43 -15.84 26.63
C ILE A 109 -6.42 -14.71 27.65
N GLU A 110 -5.86 -14.95 28.85
CA GLU A 110 -5.78 -13.92 29.88
C GLU A 110 -4.97 -12.70 29.43
N ILE A 111 -3.86 -12.92 28.72
CA ILE A 111 -3.01 -11.83 28.21
C ILE A 111 -3.75 -11.06 27.13
N LYS A 112 -4.40 -11.76 26.18
CA LYS A 112 -5.23 -11.12 25.16
C LYS A 112 -6.30 -10.21 25.79
N ASN A 113 -7.03 -10.71 26.78
CA ASN A 113 -8.08 -9.96 27.47
C ASN A 113 -7.53 -8.80 28.30
N TYR A 114 -6.36 -8.99 28.92
CA TYR A 114 -5.68 -7.94 29.68
C TYR A 114 -5.24 -6.80 28.77
N VAL A 115 -4.61 -7.10 27.62
CA VAL A 115 -4.20 -6.08 26.64
C VAL A 115 -5.40 -5.26 26.19
N LEU A 116 -6.52 -5.92 25.87
CA LEU A 116 -7.75 -5.25 25.47
C LEU A 116 -8.30 -4.36 26.59
N SER A 117 -8.36 -4.88 27.83
CA SER A 117 -8.83 -4.12 28.99
C SER A 117 -7.91 -2.93 29.32
N TYR A 118 -6.61 -3.07 29.12
CA TYR A 118 -5.62 -2.03 29.33
C TYR A 118 -5.75 -0.91 28.30
N LEU A 119 -5.95 -1.26 27.02
CA LEU A 119 -6.25 -0.29 25.96
C LEU A 119 -7.56 0.46 26.23
N ALA A 120 -8.59 -0.20 26.79
CA ALA A 120 -9.83 0.46 27.19
C ALA A 120 -9.65 1.42 28.39
N ARG A 121 -8.80 1.05 29.36
CA ARG A 121 -8.55 1.88 30.55
C ARG A 121 -7.68 3.10 30.23
N CYS A 122 -6.78 2.98 29.26
CA CYS A 122 -5.77 3.98 28.94
C CYS A 122 -5.83 4.39 27.45
N PRO A 123 -6.87 5.10 26.98
CA PRO A 123 -7.00 5.45 25.56
C PRO A 123 -5.93 6.44 25.08
N LYS A 124 -5.40 7.29 25.97
CA LYS A 124 -4.38 8.31 25.67
C LYS A 124 -2.95 7.81 25.87
N LEU A 125 -2.64 6.57 25.47
CA LEU A 125 -1.27 6.04 25.47
C LEU A 125 -0.43 6.66 24.35
N ALA A 126 0.90 6.47 24.40
CA ALA A 126 1.76 6.91 23.31
C ALA A 126 1.45 6.06 22.08
N SER A 127 1.49 6.68 20.89
CA SER A 127 1.27 5.99 19.62
C SER A 127 2.11 4.71 19.48
N PHE A 128 3.39 4.76 19.84
CA PHE A 128 4.28 3.58 19.79
C PHE A 128 3.90 2.48 20.78
N VAL A 129 3.36 2.83 21.96
CA VAL A 129 2.89 1.87 22.96
C VAL A 129 1.61 1.22 22.48
N THR A 130 0.64 2.04 22.05
CA THR A 130 -0.61 1.55 21.46
C THR A 130 -0.32 0.59 20.30
N LEU A 131 0.59 0.95 19.39
CA LEU A 131 0.98 0.09 18.28
C LEU A 131 1.58 -1.25 18.75
N ALA A 132 2.47 -1.25 19.75
CA ALA A 132 3.05 -2.48 20.30
C ALA A 132 2.00 -3.39 20.97
N LEU A 133 1.06 -2.80 21.72
CA LEU A 133 -0.06 -3.53 22.33
C LEU A 133 -0.96 -4.16 21.26
N VAL A 134 -1.29 -3.38 20.23
CA VAL A 134 -2.10 -3.79 19.09
C VAL A 134 -1.42 -4.93 18.32
N GLN A 135 -0.12 -4.82 18.04
CA GLN A 135 0.67 -5.88 17.40
C GLN A 135 0.69 -7.16 18.23
N LEU A 136 0.83 -7.07 19.56
CA LEU A 136 0.77 -8.26 20.41
C LEU A 136 -0.60 -8.93 20.32
N TYR A 137 -1.67 -8.16 20.42
CA TYR A 137 -3.04 -8.67 20.31
C TYR A 137 -3.26 -9.40 18.98
N SER A 138 -2.81 -8.80 17.86
CA SER A 138 -2.93 -9.38 16.53
C SER A 138 -2.14 -10.68 16.38
N ARG A 139 -0.93 -10.74 16.92
CA ARG A 139 -0.08 -11.95 16.89
C ARG A 139 -0.63 -13.08 17.73
N LEU A 140 -1.10 -12.79 18.94
CA LEU A 140 -1.77 -13.78 19.79
C LEU A 140 -3.01 -14.33 19.08
N THR A 141 -3.76 -13.47 18.39
CA THR A 141 -4.93 -13.86 17.59
C THR A 141 -4.56 -14.76 16.41
N LYS A 142 -3.50 -14.44 15.67
CA LYS A 142 -2.96 -15.29 14.58
C LYS A 142 -2.51 -16.66 15.09
N ILE A 143 -1.75 -16.71 16.19
CA ILE A 143 -1.23 -17.97 16.77
C ILE A 143 -2.37 -18.84 17.31
N GLY A 144 -3.33 -18.21 18.02
CA GLY A 144 -4.47 -18.86 18.65
C GLY A 144 -5.64 -19.16 17.71
N TRP A 145 -5.54 -18.87 16.41
CA TRP A 145 -6.67 -18.86 15.49
C TRP A 145 -7.50 -20.16 15.44
N PHE A 146 -6.83 -21.31 15.57
CA PHE A 146 -7.46 -22.63 15.58
C PHE A 146 -7.63 -23.21 16.99
N GLU A 147 -7.19 -22.50 18.02
CA GLU A 147 -7.33 -22.97 19.40
C GLU A 147 -8.80 -22.89 19.82
N SER A 148 -9.24 -23.90 20.58
CA SER A 148 -10.58 -23.95 21.16
C SER A 148 -10.48 -24.03 22.67
N TYR A 149 -11.29 -23.24 23.35
CA TYR A 149 -11.42 -23.26 24.80
C TYR A 149 -12.91 -23.38 25.13
N LYS A 150 -13.27 -24.36 25.96
CA LYS A 150 -14.68 -24.68 26.27
C LYS A 150 -15.56 -24.87 25.01
N LYS A 151 -15.02 -25.48 23.96
CA LYS A 151 -15.67 -25.73 22.64
C LYS A 151 -15.94 -24.48 21.79
N GLU A 152 -15.44 -23.31 22.17
CA GLU A 152 -15.54 -22.08 21.39
C GLU A 152 -14.18 -21.64 20.86
N HIS A 153 -14.17 -21.04 19.67
CA HIS A 153 -12.99 -20.42 19.07
C HIS A 153 -12.86 -18.97 19.54
N ILE A 154 -12.34 -18.78 20.76
CA ILE A 154 -12.22 -17.46 21.43
C ILE A 154 -11.41 -16.45 20.62
N PHE A 155 -10.51 -16.91 19.75
CA PHE A 155 -9.68 -16.04 18.91
C PHE A 155 -10.37 -15.58 17.62
N ARG A 156 -11.48 -16.22 17.20
CA ARG A 156 -12.14 -15.90 15.93
C ARG A 156 -13.16 -14.77 16.02
N ASN A 157 -13.81 -14.57 17.16
CA ASN A 157 -14.81 -13.51 17.34
C ASN A 157 -14.14 -12.13 17.58
N VAL A 158 -13.50 -11.59 16.54
CA VAL A 158 -12.73 -10.35 16.65
C VAL A 158 -13.65 -9.14 16.71
N ILE A 159 -14.64 -9.05 15.82
CA ILE A 159 -15.58 -7.92 15.79
C ILE A 159 -16.40 -7.84 17.08
N GLY A 160 -16.93 -8.97 17.57
CA GLY A 160 -17.73 -8.99 18.79
C GLY A 160 -16.93 -8.54 20.02
N GLN A 161 -15.65 -8.93 20.11
CA GLN A 161 -14.74 -8.47 21.19
C GLN A 161 -14.45 -6.97 21.15
N LEU A 162 -14.48 -6.37 19.96
CA LEU A 162 -14.19 -4.95 19.75
C LEU A 162 -15.46 -4.08 19.71
N SER A 163 -16.66 -4.68 19.77
CA SER A 163 -17.93 -3.96 19.71
C SER A 163 -18.02 -2.76 20.67
N GLY A 164 -17.54 -2.92 21.91
CA GLY A 164 -17.49 -1.84 22.90
C GLY A 164 -16.53 -0.68 22.54
N PHE A 165 -15.44 -0.96 21.82
CA PHE A 165 -14.55 0.09 21.30
C PHE A 165 -15.19 0.83 20.12
N LEU A 166 -15.82 0.08 19.22
CA LEU A 166 -16.41 0.60 17.97
C LEU A 166 -17.66 1.45 18.21
N GLN A 167 -18.38 1.21 19.31
CA GLN A 167 -19.54 2.01 19.74
C GLN A 167 -19.15 3.16 20.69
N GLY A 168 -17.89 3.20 21.14
CA GLY A 168 -17.39 4.21 22.05
C GLY A 168 -17.05 5.55 21.38
N PRO A 169 -16.53 6.52 22.16
CA PRO A 169 -16.01 7.79 21.64
C PRO A 169 -14.92 7.60 20.57
N VAL A 170 -14.64 8.66 19.79
CA VAL A 170 -13.69 8.62 18.65
C VAL A 170 -12.35 7.98 19.02
N ASP A 171 -11.74 8.33 20.15
CA ASP A 171 -10.47 7.76 20.62
C ASP A 171 -10.51 6.23 20.77
N TYR A 172 -11.61 5.70 21.29
CA TYR A 172 -11.81 4.25 21.44
C TYR A 172 -12.07 3.57 20.10
N CYS A 173 -12.85 4.22 19.24
CA CYS A 173 -13.13 3.72 17.90
C CYS A 173 -11.84 3.61 17.07
N VAL A 174 -10.96 4.62 17.14
CA VAL A 174 -9.63 4.60 16.48
C VAL A 174 -8.80 3.41 16.94
N ILE A 175 -8.73 3.12 18.24
CA ILE A 175 -8.01 1.95 18.77
C ILE A 175 -8.62 0.65 18.23
N GLY A 176 -9.95 0.52 18.23
CA GLY A 176 -10.65 -0.64 17.66
C GLY A 176 -10.32 -0.86 16.18
N ILE A 177 -10.31 0.20 15.39
CA ILE A 177 -9.96 0.17 13.96
C ILE A 177 -8.49 -0.18 13.76
N GLN A 178 -7.58 0.37 14.57
CA GLN A 178 -6.16 0.01 14.54
C GLN A 178 -5.93 -1.47 14.83
N ILE A 179 -6.67 -2.05 15.79
CA ILE A 179 -6.63 -3.48 16.08
C ILE A 179 -7.07 -4.29 14.87
N LEU A 180 -8.22 -3.97 14.29
CA LEU A 180 -8.73 -4.65 13.09
C LEU A 180 -7.73 -4.56 11.93
N SER A 181 -7.18 -3.37 11.69
CA SER A 181 -6.21 -3.14 10.62
C SER A 181 -4.93 -3.96 10.84
N GLN A 182 -4.41 -3.97 12.07
CA GLN A 182 -3.20 -4.72 12.37
C GLN A 182 -3.43 -6.23 12.32
N ILE A 183 -4.61 -6.73 12.72
CA ILE A 183 -4.96 -8.16 12.56
C ILE A 183 -4.95 -8.55 11.08
N THR A 184 -5.60 -7.75 10.23
CA THR A 184 -5.64 -8.00 8.80
C THR A 184 -4.23 -8.06 8.21
N CYS A 185 -3.36 -7.09 8.53
CA CYS A 185 -1.97 -7.10 8.08
C CYS A 185 -1.17 -8.29 8.64
N GLU A 186 -1.24 -8.54 9.95
CA GLU A 186 -0.46 -9.59 10.61
C GLU A 186 -0.84 -10.98 10.10
N ILE A 187 -2.13 -11.24 9.83
CA ILE A 187 -2.58 -12.51 9.23
C ILE A 187 -2.12 -12.62 7.78
N ASN A 188 -2.11 -11.52 7.03
CA ASN A 188 -1.68 -11.48 5.62
C ASN A 188 -0.16 -11.66 5.45
N GLN A 189 0.65 -11.22 6.43
CA GLN A 189 2.11 -11.32 6.36
C GLN A 189 2.62 -12.76 6.53
N ILE A 190 3.46 -13.18 5.59
CA ILE A 190 4.25 -14.42 5.65
C ILE A 190 5.71 -14.00 5.89
N ASN A 191 6.22 -14.17 7.11
CA ASN A 191 7.61 -13.83 7.41
C ASN A 191 8.55 -14.84 6.73
N GLU A 192 9.54 -14.38 5.97
CA GLU A 192 10.52 -15.23 5.27
C GLU A 192 11.31 -16.14 6.23
N SER A 193 11.57 -15.66 7.47
CA SER A 193 12.22 -16.47 8.52
C SER A 193 11.40 -17.68 8.96
N ASP A 194 10.07 -17.67 8.76
CA ASP A 194 9.12 -18.72 9.14
C ASP A 194 8.72 -19.62 7.95
N ALA A 195 9.11 -19.25 6.72
CA ALA A 195 8.65 -19.86 5.47
C ALA A 195 8.99 -21.36 5.38
N ASN A 196 10.09 -21.80 6.01
CA ASN A 196 10.58 -23.16 5.88
C ASN A 196 9.93 -24.18 6.85
N LYS A 197 9.10 -23.76 7.81
CA LYS A 197 8.55 -24.67 8.84
C LYS A 197 7.05 -24.55 9.14
N SER A 198 6.37 -23.42 8.81
CA SER A 198 4.95 -23.20 9.18
C SER A 198 4.05 -22.61 8.08
N LEU A 199 4.53 -22.52 6.83
CA LEU A 199 3.80 -21.88 5.73
C LEU A 199 2.38 -22.45 5.53
N THR A 200 2.22 -23.77 5.63
CA THR A 200 0.91 -24.43 5.51
C THR A 200 -0.07 -24.01 6.62
N LYS A 201 0.41 -23.84 7.86
CA LYS A 201 -0.43 -23.40 8.99
C LYS A 201 -0.81 -21.92 8.86
N GLN A 202 0.14 -21.09 8.43
CA GLN A 202 -0.10 -19.66 8.17
C GLN A 202 -1.10 -19.46 7.03
N ARG A 203 -0.93 -20.15 5.90
CA ARG A 203 -1.89 -20.12 4.79
C ARG A 203 -3.28 -20.59 5.22
N LYS A 204 -3.38 -21.70 5.97
CA LYS A 204 -4.68 -22.16 6.53
C LYS A 204 -5.34 -21.09 7.42
N THR A 205 -4.54 -20.38 8.22
CA THR A 205 -5.03 -19.28 9.07
C THR A 205 -5.56 -18.13 8.23
N ALA A 206 -4.78 -17.68 7.23
CA ALA A 206 -5.18 -16.63 6.30
C ALA A 206 -6.45 -16.99 5.51
N THR A 207 -6.54 -18.22 4.97
CA THR A 207 -7.73 -18.74 4.28
C THR A 207 -8.95 -18.75 5.21
N SER A 208 -8.80 -19.25 6.44
CA SER A 208 -9.90 -19.26 7.40
C SER A 208 -10.35 -17.85 7.79
N PHE A 209 -9.43 -16.91 8.01
CA PHE A 209 -9.75 -15.52 8.34
C PHE A 209 -10.49 -14.81 7.19
N ARG A 210 -10.01 -15.02 5.96
CA ARG A 210 -10.64 -14.53 4.73
C ARG A 210 -12.10 -14.99 4.61
N ASP A 211 -12.37 -16.26 4.93
CA ASP A 211 -13.69 -16.87 4.74
C ASP A 211 -14.66 -16.60 5.90
N THR A 212 -14.17 -16.26 7.10
CA THR A 212 -15.03 -16.07 8.30
C THR A 212 -15.20 -14.63 8.77
N GLU A 213 -14.15 -13.81 8.79
CA GLU A 213 -14.22 -12.48 9.43
C GLU A 213 -13.90 -11.32 8.46
N LEU A 214 -13.03 -11.53 7.47
CA LEU A 214 -12.50 -10.43 6.65
C LEU A 214 -13.59 -9.63 5.91
N TYR A 215 -14.64 -10.31 5.43
CA TYR A 215 -15.76 -9.66 4.76
C TYR A 215 -16.54 -8.74 5.70
N ASP A 216 -16.83 -9.22 6.91
CA ASP A 216 -17.59 -8.47 7.92
C ASP A 216 -16.78 -7.26 8.41
N ILE A 217 -15.44 -7.40 8.51
CA ILE A 217 -14.54 -6.29 8.82
C ILE A 217 -14.60 -5.22 7.71
N PHE A 218 -14.62 -5.65 6.44
CA PHE A 218 -14.73 -4.73 5.31
C PHE A 218 -16.08 -4.00 5.31
N GLN A 219 -17.20 -4.72 5.51
CA GLN A 219 -18.53 -4.10 5.63
C GLN A 219 -18.59 -3.09 6.78
N LEU A 220 -18.07 -3.46 7.94
CA LEU A 220 -17.97 -2.58 9.10
C LEU A 220 -17.16 -1.30 8.78
N ALA A 221 -16.03 -1.42 8.07
CA ALA A 221 -15.23 -0.27 7.67
C ALA A 221 -16.03 0.67 6.75
N CYS A 222 -16.74 0.13 5.75
CA CYS A 222 -17.61 0.91 4.86
C CYS A 222 -18.76 1.59 5.62
N ASP A 223 -19.39 0.91 6.58
CA ASP A 223 -20.46 1.48 7.40
C ASP A 223 -19.97 2.58 8.34
N LEU A 224 -18.77 2.44 8.90
CA LEU A 224 -18.14 3.47 9.71
C LEU A 224 -17.72 4.67 8.85
N LEU A 225 -17.21 4.43 7.64
CA LEU A 225 -16.89 5.50 6.68
C LEU A 225 -18.14 6.29 6.30
N ARG A 226 -19.26 5.62 5.96
CA ARG A 226 -20.54 6.27 5.67
C ARG A 226 -21.01 7.15 6.84
N ARG A 227 -21.02 6.60 8.05
CA ARG A 227 -21.39 7.35 9.27
C ARG A 227 -20.47 8.53 9.53
N ALA A 228 -19.16 8.37 9.31
CA ALA A 228 -18.20 9.46 9.48
C ALA A 228 -18.46 10.61 8.49
N VAL A 229 -18.82 10.27 7.24
CA VAL A 229 -19.20 11.26 6.21
C VAL A 229 -20.54 11.93 6.51
N GLU A 230 -21.55 11.19 6.95
CA GLU A 230 -22.87 11.77 7.27
C GLU A 230 -22.83 12.73 8.47
N ASN A 231 -21.98 12.43 9.45
CA ASN A 231 -21.77 13.29 10.63
C ASN A 231 -20.91 14.53 10.31
N TRP A 232 -20.29 14.59 9.13
CA TRP A 232 -19.43 15.68 8.70
C TRP A 232 -20.23 16.93 8.30
N LYS A 233 -20.41 17.86 9.24
CA LYS A 233 -21.14 19.13 9.00
C LYS A 233 -20.23 20.33 8.72
N THR A 234 -18.92 20.23 8.88
CA THR A 234 -17.97 21.34 8.67
C THR A 234 -16.75 20.90 7.86
N PRO A 235 -16.45 21.53 6.70
CA PRO A 235 -15.46 21.08 5.70
C PRO A 235 -13.99 21.31 6.09
N SER A 236 -13.68 21.40 7.38
CA SER A 236 -12.37 21.79 7.88
C SER A 236 -11.94 20.75 8.89
N PHE A 237 -11.11 19.78 8.46
CA PHE A 237 -10.39 18.80 9.29
C PHE A 237 -9.40 19.52 10.24
N LYS A 238 -9.93 20.39 11.10
CA LYS A 238 -9.18 21.07 12.17
C LYS A 238 -9.09 20.18 13.41
N ASP A 239 -10.00 19.22 13.55
CA ASP A 239 -9.91 18.21 14.60
C ASP A 239 -9.00 17.06 14.14
N GLU A 240 -7.83 16.97 14.77
CA GLU A 240 -6.85 15.92 14.55
C GLU A 240 -7.44 14.52 14.80
N ALA A 241 -8.42 14.40 15.69
CA ALA A 241 -9.06 13.12 16.01
C ALA A 241 -9.92 12.60 14.85
N GLU A 242 -10.70 13.47 14.20
CA GLU A 242 -11.52 13.09 13.04
C GLU A 242 -10.67 12.75 11.82
N HIS A 243 -9.57 13.49 11.62
CA HIS A 243 -8.59 13.19 10.57
C HIS A 243 -7.95 11.81 10.77
N ASN A 244 -7.52 11.51 12.00
CA ASN A 244 -6.92 10.23 12.37
C ASN A 244 -7.91 9.07 12.25
N LEU A 245 -9.19 9.29 12.59
CA LEU A 245 -10.26 8.32 12.40
C LEU A 245 -10.44 7.99 10.92
N MET A 246 -10.60 9.01 10.07
CA MET A 246 -10.79 8.83 8.63
C MET A 246 -9.59 8.11 7.98
N SER A 247 -8.37 8.52 8.33
CA SER A 247 -7.15 7.87 7.86
C SER A 247 -7.10 6.39 8.27
N SER A 248 -7.43 6.09 9.53
CA SER A 248 -7.44 4.72 10.06
C SER A 248 -8.51 3.84 9.37
N LEU A 249 -9.69 4.40 9.09
CA LEU A 249 -10.77 3.70 8.39
C LEU A 249 -10.43 3.39 6.93
N LEU A 250 -9.89 4.38 6.21
CA LEU A 250 -9.45 4.19 4.82
C LEU A 250 -8.34 3.14 4.74
N ARG A 251 -7.39 3.18 5.68
CA ARG A 251 -6.33 2.16 5.78
C ARG A 251 -6.88 0.77 6.08
N LEU A 252 -7.87 0.65 6.96
CA LEU A 252 -8.55 -0.62 7.23
C LEU A 252 -9.23 -1.16 5.96
N ALA A 253 -10.04 -0.32 5.29
CA ALA A 253 -10.72 -0.70 4.05
C ALA A 253 -9.73 -1.15 2.97
N TYR A 254 -8.64 -0.40 2.78
CA TYR A 254 -7.56 -0.76 1.87
C TYR A 254 -6.95 -2.12 2.22
N ASN A 255 -6.55 -2.33 3.48
CA ASN A 255 -5.93 -3.59 3.92
C ASN A 255 -6.86 -4.79 3.72
N CYS A 256 -8.17 -4.61 3.84
CA CYS A 256 -9.16 -5.66 3.56
C CYS A 256 -9.23 -6.01 2.07
N ILE A 257 -9.25 -5.02 1.18
CA ILE A 257 -9.35 -5.25 -0.28
C ILE A 257 -8.00 -5.70 -0.87
N SER A 258 -6.87 -5.30 -0.26
CA SER A 258 -5.52 -5.71 -0.66
C SER A 258 -5.01 -6.98 0.02
N PHE A 259 -5.90 -7.73 0.68
CA PHE A 259 -5.54 -9.00 1.29
C PHE A 259 -5.08 -10.03 0.23
N ASP A 260 -4.11 -10.88 0.54
CA ASP A 260 -3.70 -11.96 -0.37
C ASP A 260 -4.75 -13.09 -0.34
N PHE A 261 -5.72 -13.00 -1.23
CA PHE A 261 -6.80 -13.97 -1.33
C PHE A 261 -6.35 -15.34 -1.88
N ILE A 262 -5.20 -15.42 -2.56
CA ILE A 262 -4.73 -16.60 -3.30
C ILE A 262 -3.61 -17.34 -2.55
N GLY A 263 -2.82 -16.64 -1.72
CA GLY A 263 -1.63 -17.17 -1.05
C GLY A 263 -0.38 -17.11 -1.93
N THR A 264 -0.42 -16.31 -2.99
CA THR A 264 0.71 -15.93 -3.83
C THR A 264 0.94 -14.45 -3.56
N SER A 265 1.85 -14.12 -2.64
CA SER A 265 2.31 -12.75 -2.48
C SER A 265 2.79 -12.28 -3.86
N PRO A 266 2.10 -11.35 -4.53
CA PRO A 266 2.62 -10.81 -5.77
C PRO A 266 3.94 -10.14 -5.42
N ASP A 267 4.98 -10.44 -6.19
CA ASP A 267 6.24 -9.74 -6.07
C ASP A 267 6.00 -8.26 -6.39
N GLU A 268 6.13 -7.37 -5.41
CA GLU A 268 5.93 -5.92 -5.59
C GLU A 268 6.93 -5.33 -6.59
N SER A 269 7.99 -6.07 -6.94
CA SER A 269 8.97 -5.69 -7.97
C SER A 269 8.58 -6.06 -9.40
N SER A 270 7.47 -6.77 -9.60
CA SER A 270 7.02 -7.17 -10.94
C SER A 270 6.09 -6.12 -11.57
N ASP A 271 6.41 -5.75 -12.82
CA ASP A 271 5.73 -4.73 -13.65
C ASP A 271 4.25 -5.06 -14.01
N ASP A 272 3.73 -6.19 -13.55
CA ASP A 272 2.40 -6.67 -13.92
C ASP A 272 1.30 -6.07 -13.02
N LEU A 273 0.40 -5.31 -13.65
CA LEU A 273 -0.84 -4.85 -13.02
C LEU A 273 -1.79 -6.04 -12.77
N PHE A 274 -1.54 -6.81 -11.70
CA PHE A 274 -2.34 -7.98 -11.33
C PHE A 274 -3.78 -7.62 -10.98
N THR A 275 -4.70 -8.55 -11.28
CA THR A 275 -6.09 -8.47 -10.82
C THR A 275 -6.26 -9.13 -9.46
N VAL A 276 -7.10 -8.53 -8.61
CA VAL A 276 -7.40 -9.04 -7.27
C VAL A 276 -8.48 -10.13 -7.37
N GLN A 277 -8.21 -11.31 -6.83
CA GLN A 277 -9.14 -12.45 -6.87
C GLN A 277 -9.95 -12.58 -5.58
N ILE A 278 -10.96 -11.74 -5.45
CA ILE A 278 -11.84 -11.73 -4.27
C ILE A 278 -12.82 -12.93 -4.30
N PRO A 279 -13.09 -13.58 -3.15
CA PRO A 279 -14.13 -14.60 -3.02
C PRO A 279 -15.51 -14.14 -3.51
N THR A 280 -16.29 -15.08 -4.07
CA THR A 280 -17.63 -14.81 -4.60
C THR A 280 -18.63 -14.34 -3.53
N SER A 281 -18.39 -14.67 -2.26
CA SER A 281 -19.21 -14.18 -1.13
C SER A 281 -19.18 -12.66 -0.99
N TRP A 282 -18.15 -11.98 -1.51
CA TRP A 282 -18.03 -10.53 -1.45
C TRP A 282 -18.73 -9.81 -2.61
N ARG A 283 -19.20 -10.55 -3.62
CA ARG A 283 -19.87 -9.99 -4.81
C ARG A 283 -20.97 -8.96 -4.46
N PRO A 284 -21.83 -9.15 -3.44
CA PRO A 284 -22.84 -8.17 -3.09
C PRO A 284 -22.27 -6.78 -2.76
N ALA A 285 -21.11 -6.71 -2.11
CA ALA A 285 -20.49 -5.44 -1.75
C ALA A 285 -20.05 -4.61 -2.94
N PHE A 286 -19.65 -5.26 -4.04
CA PHE A 286 -19.24 -4.58 -5.28
C PHE A 286 -20.40 -4.34 -6.25
N LEU A 287 -21.52 -5.04 -6.08
CA LEU A 287 -22.73 -4.80 -6.85
C LEU A 287 -23.59 -3.67 -6.25
N ASP A 288 -23.46 -3.40 -4.96
CA ASP A 288 -24.11 -2.25 -4.34
C ASP A 288 -23.51 -0.94 -4.87
N PHE A 289 -24.35 -0.17 -5.57
CA PHE A 289 -23.99 1.13 -6.14
C PHE A 289 -23.37 2.06 -5.10
N ASN A 290 -23.85 1.99 -3.86
CA ASN A 290 -23.43 2.89 -2.79
C ASN A 290 -21.98 2.62 -2.34
N SER A 291 -21.47 1.41 -2.51
CA SER A 291 -20.12 1.04 -2.05
C SER A 291 -19.04 1.67 -2.92
N LEU A 292 -19.18 1.62 -4.25
CA LEU A 292 -18.23 2.28 -5.17
C LEU A 292 -18.38 3.81 -5.09
N GLN A 293 -19.62 4.30 -5.05
CA GLN A 293 -19.92 5.72 -4.97
C GLN A 293 -19.31 6.36 -3.70
N LEU A 294 -19.37 5.66 -2.56
CA LEU A 294 -18.76 6.11 -1.30
C LEU A 294 -17.30 6.54 -1.47
N PHE A 295 -16.47 5.75 -2.14
CA PHE A 295 -15.04 6.08 -2.29
C PHE A 295 -14.81 7.25 -3.27
N PHE A 296 -15.65 7.39 -4.29
CA PHE A 296 -15.63 8.58 -5.14
C PHE A 296 -16.08 9.83 -4.36
N ASP A 297 -17.14 9.75 -3.55
CA ASP A 297 -17.61 10.87 -2.73
C ASP A 297 -16.57 11.29 -1.69
N LEU A 298 -15.90 10.30 -1.06
CA LEU A 298 -14.77 10.52 -0.17
C LEU A 298 -13.63 11.25 -0.89
N TYR A 299 -13.26 10.84 -2.11
CA TYR A 299 -12.24 11.58 -2.88
C TYR A 299 -12.62 13.04 -3.09
N HIS A 300 -13.87 13.34 -3.46
CA HIS A 300 -14.32 14.72 -3.71
C HIS A 300 -14.45 15.55 -2.42
N SER A 301 -14.74 14.92 -1.28
CA SER A 301 -14.99 15.61 -0.01
C SER A 301 -13.75 15.82 0.87
N LEU A 302 -12.73 14.95 0.75
CA LEU A 302 -11.58 14.92 1.66
C LEU A 302 -10.41 15.85 1.26
N THR A 303 -9.51 16.16 2.20
CA THR A 303 -8.26 16.90 1.93
C THR A 303 -7.28 16.05 1.10
N PRO A 304 -6.30 16.66 0.38
CA PRO A 304 -5.34 15.93 -0.46
C PRO A 304 -4.65 14.74 0.20
N SER A 305 -4.30 14.86 1.49
CA SER A 305 -3.68 13.79 2.27
C SER A 305 -4.55 12.53 2.47
N LEU A 306 -5.87 12.70 2.53
CA LEU A 306 -6.83 11.60 2.72
C LEU A 306 -7.46 11.16 1.40
N SER A 307 -7.61 12.08 0.43
CA SER A 307 -8.14 11.76 -0.89
C SER A 307 -7.23 10.78 -1.64
N SER A 308 -5.92 10.82 -1.39
CA SER A 308 -4.98 9.87 -1.96
C SER A 308 -5.23 8.45 -1.45
N MET A 309 -5.57 8.30 -0.16
CA MET A 309 -5.96 7.01 0.43
C MET A 309 -7.30 6.50 -0.13
N ALA A 310 -8.25 7.39 -0.40
CA ALA A 310 -9.50 7.03 -1.06
C ALA A 310 -9.25 6.55 -2.51
N LEU A 311 -8.37 7.22 -3.27
CA LEU A 311 -7.93 6.75 -4.58
C LEU A 311 -7.23 5.40 -4.50
N LEU A 312 -6.37 5.19 -3.50
CA LEU A 312 -5.71 3.91 -3.25
C LEU A 312 -6.72 2.76 -3.10
N CYS A 313 -7.83 3.00 -2.36
CA CYS A 313 -8.94 2.05 -2.27
C CYS A 313 -9.62 1.84 -3.64
N LEU A 314 -9.90 2.93 -4.39
CA LEU A 314 -10.50 2.86 -5.72
C LEU A 314 -9.63 2.06 -6.71
N VAL A 315 -8.30 2.20 -6.67
CA VAL A 315 -7.37 1.42 -7.51
C VAL A 315 -7.54 -0.07 -7.25
N GLN A 316 -7.67 -0.49 -5.98
CA GLN A 316 -7.86 -1.89 -5.62
C GLN A 316 -9.25 -2.41 -6.00
N ILE A 317 -10.29 -1.59 -5.78
CA ILE A 317 -11.67 -1.90 -6.20
C ILE A 317 -11.78 -2.03 -7.73
N ALA A 318 -11.10 -1.16 -8.49
CA ALA A 318 -11.00 -1.26 -9.95
C ALA A 318 -10.18 -2.47 -10.42
N SER A 319 -9.33 -3.03 -9.55
CA SER A 319 -8.51 -4.22 -9.84
C SER A 319 -9.24 -5.54 -9.56
N VAL A 320 -10.46 -5.51 -9.00
CA VAL A 320 -11.27 -6.70 -8.72
C VAL A 320 -11.58 -7.44 -10.02
N ARG A 321 -11.12 -8.68 -10.13
CA ARG A 321 -11.19 -9.45 -11.39
C ARG A 321 -12.61 -9.47 -11.96
N ARG A 322 -12.74 -9.04 -13.21
CA ARG A 322 -14.01 -8.98 -13.96
C ARG A 322 -14.86 -10.25 -13.94
N THR A 323 -14.27 -11.43 -13.72
CA THR A 323 -14.97 -12.72 -13.68
C THR A 323 -15.81 -12.91 -12.41
N LEU A 324 -15.68 -12.01 -11.43
CA LEU A 324 -16.58 -11.96 -10.28
C LEU A 324 -18.02 -11.65 -10.69
N PHE A 325 -18.20 -10.86 -11.76
CA PHE A 325 -19.48 -10.37 -12.25
C PHE A 325 -19.98 -11.18 -13.45
N ASN A 326 -21.31 -11.33 -13.57
CA ASN A 326 -21.91 -11.79 -14.82
C ASN A 326 -21.85 -10.68 -15.89
N ASN A 327 -22.24 -10.98 -17.14
CA ASN A 327 -22.09 -10.02 -18.25
C ASN A 327 -22.92 -8.73 -18.05
N GLU A 328 -24.14 -8.82 -17.51
CA GLU A 328 -25.01 -7.65 -17.30
C GLU A 328 -24.51 -6.77 -16.15
N GLU A 329 -24.19 -7.39 -15.02
CA GLU A 329 -23.63 -6.71 -13.85
C GLU A 329 -22.30 -6.06 -14.17
N ARG A 330 -21.46 -6.73 -14.97
CA ARG A 330 -20.16 -6.18 -15.39
C ARG A 330 -20.32 -4.88 -16.17
N GLY A 331 -21.31 -4.81 -17.06
CA GLY A 331 -21.62 -3.58 -17.79
C GLY A 331 -22.05 -2.45 -16.86
N LYS A 332 -22.93 -2.74 -15.89
CA LYS A 332 -23.39 -1.76 -14.90
C LYS A 332 -22.24 -1.26 -14.01
N TYR A 333 -21.44 -2.18 -13.46
CA TYR A 333 -20.29 -1.84 -12.63
C TYR A 333 -19.26 -1.01 -13.39
N LEU A 334 -18.95 -1.40 -14.63
CA LEU A 334 -18.01 -0.66 -15.47
C LEU A 334 -18.51 0.74 -15.81
N ALA A 335 -19.81 0.91 -16.09
CA ALA A 335 -20.40 2.22 -16.35
C ALA A 335 -20.27 3.15 -15.14
N GLN A 336 -20.45 2.64 -13.92
CA GLN A 336 -20.27 3.40 -12.68
C GLN A 336 -18.80 3.80 -12.46
N LEU A 337 -17.88 2.86 -12.66
CA LEU A 337 -16.44 3.12 -12.55
C LEU A 337 -15.98 4.19 -13.55
N VAL A 338 -16.39 4.08 -14.82
CA VAL A 338 -16.09 5.05 -15.86
C VAL A 338 -16.71 6.42 -15.54
N SER A 339 -17.95 6.47 -15.03
CA SER A 339 -18.59 7.72 -14.62
C SER A 339 -17.85 8.41 -13.47
N GLY A 340 -17.39 7.65 -12.47
CA GLY A 340 -16.62 8.21 -11.36
C GLY A 340 -15.27 8.77 -11.81
N ILE A 341 -14.57 8.06 -12.70
CA ILE A 341 -13.33 8.54 -13.32
C ILE A 341 -13.57 9.81 -14.15
N LYS A 342 -14.66 9.84 -14.93
CA LYS A 342 -15.06 11.02 -15.69
C LYS A 342 -15.26 12.23 -14.77
N SER A 343 -15.96 12.07 -13.63
CA SER A 343 -16.18 13.15 -12.65
C SER A 343 -14.87 13.74 -12.11
N ILE A 344 -13.85 12.90 -11.87
CA ILE A 344 -12.52 13.34 -11.44
C ILE A 344 -11.82 14.12 -12.56
N LEU A 345 -11.91 13.65 -13.81
CA LEU A 345 -11.30 14.33 -14.96
C LEU A 345 -11.95 15.68 -15.28
N GLU A 346 -13.25 15.82 -15.04
CA GLU A 346 -13.96 17.10 -15.18
C GLU A 346 -13.56 18.11 -14.10
N ASN A 347 -13.08 17.64 -12.93
CA ASN A 347 -12.68 18.47 -11.79
C ASN A 347 -11.23 18.19 -11.34
N PRO A 348 -10.20 18.54 -12.13
CA PRO A 348 -8.82 18.13 -11.90
C PRO A 348 -8.10 18.86 -10.76
N GLN A 349 -8.77 19.70 -9.97
CA GLN A 349 -8.12 20.56 -8.97
C GLN A 349 -7.28 19.79 -7.93
N LYS A 350 -7.73 18.59 -7.54
CA LYS A 350 -7.01 17.75 -6.57
C LYS A 350 -5.86 16.95 -7.20
N LEU A 351 -5.79 16.88 -8.52
CA LEU A 351 -4.72 16.20 -9.26
C LEU A 351 -3.45 17.07 -9.37
N SER A 352 -3.48 18.31 -8.87
CA SER A 352 -2.28 19.12 -8.66
C SER A 352 -1.41 18.61 -7.51
N ASP A 353 -1.91 17.69 -6.69
CA ASP A 353 -1.13 16.99 -5.66
C ASP A 353 -0.46 15.73 -6.24
N THR A 354 0.83 15.54 -5.99
CA THR A 354 1.63 14.45 -6.57
C THR A 354 1.11 13.06 -6.18
N SER A 355 0.65 12.87 -4.94
CA SER A 355 0.13 11.58 -4.47
C SER A 355 -1.21 11.25 -5.12
N ASN A 356 -2.13 12.22 -5.17
CA ASN A 356 -3.40 12.03 -5.89
C ASN A 356 -3.20 11.76 -7.38
N TYR A 357 -2.30 12.51 -8.02
CA TYR A 357 -1.95 12.33 -9.42
C TYR A 357 -1.44 10.91 -9.69
N HIS A 358 -0.49 10.43 -8.88
CA HIS A 358 0.08 9.09 -9.01
C HIS A 358 -0.99 7.99 -8.90
N GLU A 359 -1.81 8.03 -7.84
CA GLU A 359 -2.86 7.04 -7.64
C GLU A 359 -3.95 7.09 -8.71
N PHE A 360 -4.24 8.28 -9.24
CA PHE A 360 -5.18 8.42 -10.35
C PHE A 360 -4.62 7.84 -11.66
N CYS A 361 -3.34 8.03 -11.97
CA CYS A 361 -2.67 7.37 -13.10
C CYS A 361 -2.74 5.84 -12.97
N ARG A 362 -2.53 5.30 -11.77
CA ARG A 362 -2.69 3.87 -11.48
C ARG A 362 -4.13 3.41 -11.73
N LEU A 363 -5.12 4.17 -11.28
CA LEU A 363 -6.54 3.87 -11.47
C LEU A 363 -6.90 3.80 -12.97
N LEU A 364 -6.42 4.75 -13.77
CA LEU A 364 -6.63 4.75 -15.21
C LEU A 364 -6.03 3.50 -15.88
N ALA A 365 -4.82 3.10 -15.50
CA ALA A 365 -4.20 1.88 -16.01
C ALA A 365 -5.02 0.61 -15.70
N ARG A 366 -5.72 0.56 -14.56
CA ARG A 366 -6.55 -0.59 -14.17
C ARG A 366 -7.76 -0.83 -15.08
N LEU A 367 -8.28 0.20 -15.73
CA LEU A 367 -9.43 0.07 -16.64
C LEU A 367 -9.17 -0.97 -17.72
N LYS A 368 -8.03 -0.87 -18.40
CA LYS A 368 -7.71 -1.77 -19.53
C LYS A 368 -7.08 -3.09 -19.10
N THR A 369 -6.42 -3.15 -17.96
CA THR A 369 -5.84 -4.42 -17.47
C THR A 369 -6.93 -5.37 -16.99
N ASN A 370 -8.03 -4.83 -16.45
CA ASN A 370 -9.12 -5.64 -15.94
C ASN A 370 -10.26 -5.84 -16.97
N TYR A 371 -10.63 -4.81 -17.73
CA TYR A 371 -11.75 -4.86 -18.68
C TYR A 371 -11.28 -4.89 -20.14
N GLN A 372 -12.08 -5.54 -21.00
CA GLN A 372 -11.78 -5.58 -22.43
C GLN A 372 -12.20 -4.27 -23.10
N LEU A 373 -11.47 -3.86 -24.15
CA LEU A 373 -11.79 -2.67 -24.92
C LEU A 373 -13.21 -2.72 -25.50
N GLY A 374 -13.64 -3.88 -26.00
CA GLY A 374 -15.00 -4.09 -26.51
C GLY A 374 -16.12 -3.90 -25.49
N GLU A 375 -15.81 -3.80 -24.20
CA GLU A 375 -16.78 -3.53 -23.13
C GLU A 375 -16.74 -2.06 -22.71
N LEU A 376 -15.55 -1.46 -22.71
CA LEU A 376 -15.37 -0.04 -22.46
C LEU A 376 -16.13 0.79 -23.50
N VAL A 377 -16.03 0.44 -24.79
CA VAL A 377 -16.71 1.17 -25.88
C VAL A 377 -18.24 1.09 -25.82
N ARG A 378 -18.81 0.10 -25.12
CA ARG A 378 -20.27 -0.04 -24.94
C ARG A 378 -20.82 0.84 -23.82
N VAL A 379 -19.96 1.44 -23.00
CA VAL A 379 -20.38 2.36 -21.95
C VAL A 379 -20.78 3.69 -22.61
N GLU A 380 -21.97 4.19 -22.32
CA GLU A 380 -22.51 5.41 -22.92
C GLU A 380 -21.60 6.64 -22.74
N SER A 381 -20.94 6.75 -21.59
CA SER A 381 -20.02 7.84 -21.28
C SER A 381 -18.59 7.66 -21.83
N TYR A 382 -18.29 6.55 -22.52
CA TYR A 382 -16.96 6.26 -23.05
C TYR A 382 -16.40 7.33 -23.99
N PRO A 383 -17.13 7.82 -25.01
CA PRO A 383 -16.59 8.79 -25.97
C PRO A 383 -16.06 10.07 -25.31
N GLU A 384 -16.79 10.55 -24.31
CA GLU A 384 -16.39 11.74 -23.55
C GLU A 384 -15.26 11.42 -22.57
N THR A 385 -15.30 10.25 -21.93
CA THR A 385 -14.25 9.85 -20.98
C THR A 385 -12.91 9.65 -21.67
N ILE A 386 -12.86 8.99 -22.84
CA ILE A 386 -11.60 8.77 -23.57
C ILE A 386 -11.01 10.09 -24.07
N ARG A 387 -11.84 11.05 -24.48
CA ARG A 387 -11.43 12.43 -24.82
C ARG A 387 -10.77 13.13 -23.64
N LEU A 388 -11.36 13.03 -22.46
CA LEU A 388 -10.80 13.61 -21.23
C LEU A 388 -9.50 12.91 -20.81
N ILE A 389 -9.42 11.57 -20.93
CA ILE A 389 -8.18 10.80 -20.67
C ILE A 389 -7.07 11.23 -21.64
N ALA A 390 -7.38 11.43 -22.93
CA ALA A 390 -6.42 11.92 -23.93
C ALA A 390 -5.89 13.31 -23.54
N LYS A 391 -6.79 14.26 -23.26
CA LYS A 391 -6.41 15.61 -22.82
C LYS A 391 -5.56 15.58 -21.55
N PHE A 392 -5.94 14.76 -20.56
CA PHE A 392 -5.18 14.57 -19.34
C PHE A 392 -3.79 13.98 -19.62
N THR A 393 -3.69 12.98 -20.49
CA THR A 393 -2.42 12.35 -20.86
C THR A 393 -1.50 13.35 -21.56
N VAL A 394 -2.00 14.11 -22.53
CA VAL A 394 -1.23 15.15 -23.24
C VAL A 394 -0.68 16.18 -22.25
N THR A 395 -1.51 16.68 -21.34
CA THR A 395 -1.09 17.65 -20.31
C THR A 395 -0.05 17.03 -19.36
N SER A 396 -0.24 15.77 -18.98
CA SER A 396 0.66 15.01 -18.11
C SER A 396 2.04 14.79 -18.73
N LEU A 397 2.09 14.52 -20.04
CA LEU A 397 3.34 14.35 -20.78
C LEU A 397 4.11 15.66 -20.91
N GLN A 398 3.42 16.80 -21.03
CA GLN A 398 4.05 18.12 -21.06
C GLN A 398 4.64 18.50 -19.69
N MET A 399 4.00 18.10 -18.59
CA MET A 399 4.48 18.34 -17.22
C MET A 399 5.39 17.20 -16.70
N TRP A 400 6.36 16.77 -17.51
CA TRP A 400 7.19 15.59 -17.23
C TRP A 400 8.02 15.68 -15.92
N GLN A 401 8.33 16.89 -15.45
CA GLN A 401 9.08 17.13 -14.21
C GLN A 401 8.28 16.76 -12.95
N PHE A 402 6.95 16.70 -13.03
CA PHE A 402 6.09 16.61 -11.85
C PHE A 402 6.01 15.19 -11.27
N ALA A 403 6.09 14.15 -12.10
CA ALA A 403 6.05 12.75 -11.64
C ALA A 403 6.45 11.75 -12.76
N PRO A 404 7.75 11.46 -12.95
CA PRO A 404 8.23 10.59 -14.04
C PRO A 404 7.69 9.15 -13.93
N ASN A 405 7.59 8.61 -12.71
CA ASN A 405 7.13 7.24 -12.47
C ASN A 405 5.64 7.03 -12.79
N SER A 406 4.83 8.09 -12.76
CA SER A 406 3.39 8.01 -13.01
C SER A 406 3.06 7.94 -14.50
N ILE A 407 3.92 8.49 -15.37
CA ILE A 407 3.73 8.53 -16.83
C ILE A 407 3.65 7.11 -17.39
N HIS A 408 4.44 6.19 -16.84
CA HIS A 408 4.44 4.78 -17.24
C HIS A 408 3.04 4.16 -17.20
N TYR A 409 2.21 4.46 -16.20
CA TYR A 409 0.85 3.93 -16.12
C TYR A 409 -0.06 4.44 -17.24
N LEU A 410 0.09 5.71 -17.63
CA LEU A 410 -0.67 6.30 -18.74
C LEU A 410 -0.25 5.69 -20.07
N LEU A 411 1.05 5.59 -20.33
CA LEU A 411 1.57 4.96 -21.54
C LEU A 411 1.16 3.48 -21.62
N SER A 412 1.23 2.77 -20.50
CA SER A 412 0.79 1.37 -20.41
C SER A 412 -0.71 1.22 -20.70
N LEU A 413 -1.54 2.17 -20.27
CA LEU A 413 -2.96 2.22 -20.64
C LEU A 413 -3.11 2.31 -22.17
N TRP A 414 -2.51 3.32 -22.79
CA TRP A 414 -2.61 3.55 -24.24
C TRP A 414 -2.06 2.37 -25.05
N GLN A 415 -0.87 1.87 -24.70
CA GLN A 415 -0.26 0.70 -25.32
C GLN A 415 -1.21 -0.51 -25.30
N ARG A 416 -1.79 -0.85 -24.14
CA ARG A 416 -2.71 -1.99 -24.01
C ARG A 416 -4.05 -1.74 -24.70
N MET A 417 -4.52 -0.50 -24.78
CA MET A 417 -5.72 -0.11 -25.52
C MET A 417 -5.50 -0.34 -27.02
N VAL A 418 -4.44 0.23 -27.59
CA VAL A 418 -4.07 0.10 -29.01
C VAL A 418 -3.81 -1.36 -29.40
N ALA A 419 -3.02 -2.09 -28.60
CA ALA A 419 -2.74 -3.51 -28.85
C ALA A 419 -4.02 -4.39 -28.88
N SER A 420 -5.12 -3.92 -28.28
CA SER A 420 -6.39 -4.64 -28.29
C SER A 420 -7.32 -4.31 -29.45
N VAL A 421 -7.04 -3.25 -30.23
CA VAL A 421 -7.87 -2.80 -31.36
C VAL A 421 -8.16 -3.92 -32.37
N PRO A 422 -7.18 -4.74 -32.82
CA PRO A 422 -7.43 -5.81 -33.80
C PRO A 422 -8.42 -6.88 -33.32
N TYR A 423 -8.65 -6.96 -32.01
CA TYR A 423 -9.51 -7.98 -31.39
C TYR A 423 -10.90 -7.43 -31.01
N VAL A 424 -11.16 -6.14 -31.24
CA VAL A 424 -12.46 -5.53 -30.94
C VAL A 424 -13.49 -5.97 -31.98
N LYS A 425 -14.54 -6.64 -31.51
CA LYS A 425 -15.72 -7.04 -32.32
C LYS A 425 -16.94 -6.16 -32.07
N ALA A 426 -16.77 -5.07 -31.31
CA ALA A 426 -17.83 -4.14 -30.98
C ALA A 426 -18.16 -3.27 -32.20
N SER A 427 -19.43 -2.89 -32.36
CA SER A 427 -19.88 -2.00 -33.43
C SER A 427 -19.57 -0.53 -33.13
N GLU A 428 -19.40 -0.19 -31.86
CA GLU A 428 -19.12 1.16 -31.38
C GLU A 428 -17.68 1.59 -31.69
N PRO A 429 -17.45 2.86 -32.08
CA PRO A 429 -16.13 3.35 -32.41
C PRO A 429 -15.23 3.44 -31.18
N HIS A 430 -14.01 2.91 -31.26
CA HIS A 430 -13.05 2.98 -30.16
C HIS A 430 -12.39 4.36 -30.00
N LEU A 431 -12.41 5.21 -31.05
CA LEU A 431 -11.83 6.58 -31.09
C LEU A 431 -10.31 6.68 -30.84
N LEU A 432 -9.62 5.55 -30.65
CA LEU A 432 -8.17 5.52 -30.45
C LEU A 432 -7.38 6.09 -31.65
N GLU A 433 -7.85 5.92 -32.89
CA GLU A 433 -7.23 6.50 -34.09
C GLU A 433 -7.23 8.04 -34.10
N THR A 434 -8.16 8.66 -33.36
CA THR A 434 -8.24 10.12 -33.24
C THR A 434 -7.24 10.64 -32.21
N TYR A 435 -7.19 10.02 -31.02
CA TYR A 435 -6.42 10.55 -29.89
C TYR A 435 -4.98 10.03 -29.80
N THR A 436 -4.69 8.85 -30.35
CA THR A 436 -3.34 8.26 -30.31
C THR A 436 -2.27 9.13 -31.01
N PRO A 437 -2.55 9.76 -32.17
CA PRO A 437 -1.65 10.74 -32.76
C PRO A 437 -1.34 11.93 -31.84
N GLU A 438 -2.35 12.47 -31.13
CA GLU A 438 -2.16 13.59 -30.19
C GLU A 438 -1.25 13.20 -29.02
N VAL A 439 -1.45 12.01 -28.45
CA VAL A 439 -0.59 11.48 -27.37
C VAL A 439 0.84 11.26 -27.86
N THR A 440 1.00 10.69 -29.05
CA THR A 440 2.32 10.49 -29.67
C THR A 440 3.04 11.81 -29.91
N GLN A 441 2.33 12.80 -30.44
CA GLN A 441 2.87 14.13 -30.65
C GLN A 441 3.31 14.78 -29.35
N ALA A 442 2.45 14.77 -28.33
CA ALA A 442 2.78 15.34 -27.03
C ALA A 442 4.00 14.66 -26.39
N PHE A 443 4.13 13.34 -26.51
CA PHE A 443 5.29 12.61 -26.00
C PHE A 443 6.59 13.03 -26.68
N VAL A 444 6.62 13.02 -28.01
CA VAL A 444 7.82 13.36 -28.79
C VAL A 444 8.20 14.81 -28.54
N THR A 445 7.25 15.75 -28.62
CA THR A 445 7.52 17.17 -28.37
C THR A 445 8.03 17.41 -26.95
N SER A 446 7.43 16.78 -25.94
CA SER A 446 7.88 16.89 -24.54
C SER A 446 9.33 16.43 -24.36
N ARG A 447 9.74 15.33 -25.01
CA ARG A 447 11.12 14.82 -24.94
C ARG A 447 12.13 15.75 -25.63
N LEU A 448 11.74 16.39 -26.72
CA LEU A 448 12.58 17.40 -27.39
C LEU A 448 12.73 18.67 -26.55
N GLU A 449 11.65 19.09 -25.87
CA GLU A 449 11.69 20.22 -24.94
C GLU A 449 12.52 19.89 -23.70
N ALA A 450 12.40 18.67 -23.16
CA ALA A 450 13.20 18.21 -22.03
C ALA A 450 14.71 18.28 -22.30
N ALA A 451 15.16 17.83 -23.48
CA ALA A 451 16.57 17.96 -23.88
C ALA A 451 17.04 19.42 -23.88
N ALA A 452 16.17 20.35 -24.30
CA ALA A 452 16.50 21.77 -24.30
C ALA A 452 16.65 22.36 -22.89
N VAL A 453 15.88 21.87 -21.91
CA VAL A 453 15.93 22.31 -20.51
C VAL A 453 17.13 21.69 -19.80
N VAL A 454 17.34 20.38 -19.94
CA VAL A 454 18.45 19.63 -19.32
C VAL A 454 19.80 20.24 -19.68
N ILE A 455 20.01 20.54 -20.97
CA ILE A 455 21.29 21.09 -21.47
C ILE A 455 21.50 22.55 -21.03
N ARG A 456 20.44 23.35 -20.91
CA ARG A 456 20.54 24.76 -20.48
C ARG A 456 20.72 24.92 -18.97
N ASP A 457 19.99 24.12 -18.20
CA ASP A 457 19.91 24.26 -16.75
C ASP A 457 20.86 23.28 -16.03
N GLY A 458 21.57 22.42 -16.76
CA GLY A 458 22.53 21.45 -16.22
C GLY A 458 21.90 20.43 -15.28
N LEU A 459 20.64 20.06 -15.54
CA LEU A 459 19.90 19.08 -14.75
C LEU A 459 20.42 17.66 -15.06
N GLU A 460 20.18 16.72 -14.15
CA GLU A 460 20.42 15.29 -14.42
C GLU A 460 19.65 14.88 -15.67
N ASP A 461 20.34 14.21 -16.60
CA ASP A 461 19.73 13.82 -17.86
C ASP A 461 18.81 12.61 -17.63
N PRO A 462 17.48 12.74 -17.84
CA PRO A 462 16.55 11.64 -17.70
C PRO A 462 16.82 10.49 -18.70
N LEU A 463 17.71 10.68 -19.68
CA LEU A 463 18.19 9.64 -20.59
C LEU A 463 19.27 8.73 -19.97
N GLU A 464 19.83 9.06 -18.80
CA GLU A 464 20.79 8.19 -18.11
C GLU A 464 20.14 6.89 -17.59
N ASP A 465 18.83 6.90 -17.30
CA ASP A 465 18.05 5.69 -17.01
C ASP A 465 17.63 4.99 -18.32
N LEU A 466 18.58 4.30 -18.92
CA LEU A 466 18.38 3.52 -20.15
C LEU A 466 17.25 2.49 -20.02
N GLY A 467 17.00 1.94 -18.83
CA GLY A 467 15.94 0.95 -18.61
C GLY A 467 14.55 1.56 -18.71
N MET A 468 14.34 2.69 -18.02
CA MET A 468 13.10 3.45 -18.10
C MET A 468 12.85 3.97 -19.51
N VAL A 469 13.89 4.50 -20.18
CA VAL A 469 13.79 5.00 -21.55
C VAL A 469 13.38 3.88 -22.50
N GLN A 470 14.05 2.73 -22.45
CA GLN A 470 13.72 1.59 -23.31
C GLN A 470 12.26 1.14 -23.11
N GLN A 471 11.80 1.04 -21.87
CA GLN A 471 10.43 0.65 -21.54
C GLN A 471 9.41 1.64 -22.15
N GLN A 472 9.67 2.94 -22.03
CA GLN A 472 8.78 3.96 -22.61
C GLN A 472 8.79 3.95 -24.14
N LEU A 473 9.95 3.72 -24.76
CA LEU A 473 10.08 3.58 -26.21
C LEU A 473 9.30 2.36 -26.72
N ASP A 474 9.38 1.23 -26.02
CA ASP A 474 8.61 0.03 -26.36
C ASP A 474 7.10 0.29 -26.31
N GLN A 475 6.63 0.99 -25.28
CA GLN A 475 5.22 1.40 -25.16
C GLN A 475 4.81 2.34 -26.30
N MET A 476 5.61 3.37 -26.55
CA MET A 476 5.34 4.37 -27.58
C MET A 476 5.39 3.78 -28.99
N SER A 477 6.23 2.80 -29.25
CA SER A 477 6.30 2.13 -30.56
C SER A 477 4.98 1.46 -30.93
N ILE A 478 4.27 0.89 -29.95
CA ILE A 478 2.95 0.27 -30.17
C ILE A 478 1.88 1.35 -30.34
N ILE A 479 1.93 2.40 -29.53
CA ILE A 479 1.00 3.53 -29.58
C ILE A 479 1.08 4.20 -30.97
N GLY A 480 2.26 4.61 -31.41
CA GLY A 480 2.48 5.26 -32.70
C GLY A 480 2.15 4.38 -33.92
N ARG A 481 2.17 3.05 -33.78
CA ARG A 481 1.74 2.11 -34.84
C ARG A 481 0.24 2.11 -35.08
N CYS A 482 -0.59 2.62 -34.16
CA CYS A 482 -2.04 2.74 -34.37
C CYS A 482 -2.34 3.59 -35.62
N GLU A 483 -1.60 4.68 -35.80
CA GLU A 483 -1.70 5.62 -36.92
C GLU A 483 -0.31 5.88 -37.47
N TYR A 484 0.26 4.85 -38.10
CA TYR A 484 1.65 4.85 -38.55
C TYR A 484 1.98 6.01 -39.48
N GLU A 485 1.13 6.28 -40.47
CA GLU A 485 1.35 7.33 -41.47
C GLU A 485 1.46 8.73 -40.82
N LYS A 486 0.52 9.08 -39.93
CA LYS A 486 0.54 10.36 -39.20
C LYS A 486 1.76 10.46 -38.28
N THR A 487 2.11 9.37 -37.61
CA THR A 487 3.27 9.33 -36.72
C THR A 487 4.57 9.52 -37.48
N CYS A 488 4.75 8.83 -38.61
CA CYS A 488 5.94 8.99 -39.46
C CYS A 488 6.02 10.40 -40.05
N ALA A 489 4.91 10.95 -40.56
CA ALA A 489 4.88 12.31 -41.09
C ALA A 489 5.31 13.34 -40.04
N LEU A 490 4.84 13.19 -38.80
CA LEU A 490 5.25 14.04 -37.68
C LEU A 490 6.75 13.90 -37.37
N LEU A 491 7.27 12.68 -37.27
CA LEU A 491 8.68 12.45 -36.95
C LEU A 491 9.62 13.00 -38.03
N VAL A 492 9.28 12.81 -39.31
CA VAL A 492 10.03 13.38 -40.44
C VAL A 492 10.00 14.90 -40.39
N GLN A 493 8.81 15.50 -40.18
CA GLN A 493 8.67 16.95 -40.08
C GLN A 493 9.52 17.54 -38.94
N LEU A 494 9.51 16.90 -37.76
CA LEU A 494 10.30 17.35 -36.61
C LEU A 494 11.81 17.18 -36.85
N PHE A 495 12.21 16.10 -37.51
CA PHE A 495 13.60 15.87 -37.90
C PHE A 495 14.10 16.92 -38.88
N ASP A 496 13.36 17.19 -39.95
CA ASP A 496 13.72 18.20 -40.95
C ASP A 496 13.83 19.60 -40.32
N GLN A 497 12.90 19.97 -39.45
CA GLN A 497 12.94 21.25 -38.74
C GLN A 497 14.16 21.36 -37.80
N THR A 498 14.47 20.30 -37.06
CA THR A 498 15.60 20.27 -36.12
C THR A 498 16.93 20.29 -36.88
N ALA A 499 17.04 19.53 -37.97
CA ALA A 499 18.22 19.46 -38.82
C ALA A 499 18.49 20.80 -39.54
N GLN A 500 17.46 21.44 -40.08
CA GLN A 500 17.58 22.78 -40.68
C GLN A 500 18.07 23.80 -39.65
N ARG A 501 17.49 23.81 -38.45
CA ARG A 501 17.87 24.74 -37.38
C ARG A 501 19.28 24.49 -36.86
N TYR A 502 19.71 23.23 -36.77
CA TYR A 502 21.10 22.89 -36.47
C TYR A 502 22.05 23.42 -37.54
N GLN A 503 21.73 23.22 -38.82
CA GLN A 503 22.55 23.70 -39.93
C GLN A 503 22.66 25.24 -39.95
N GLU A 504 21.57 25.95 -39.65
CA GLU A 504 21.58 27.41 -39.50
C GLU A 504 22.50 27.87 -38.36
N LEU A 505 22.41 27.25 -37.19
CA LEU A 505 23.20 27.64 -36.01
C LEU A 505 24.71 27.36 -36.18
N VAL A 506 25.07 26.27 -36.85
CA VAL A 506 26.47 25.95 -37.16
C VAL A 506 27.10 26.98 -38.10
N ASN A 507 26.30 27.59 -38.98
CA ASN A 507 26.77 28.58 -39.94
C ASN A 507 26.89 30.01 -39.35
N ILE A 508 26.43 30.25 -38.12
CA ILE A 508 26.52 31.57 -37.44
C ILE A 508 27.87 31.71 -36.73
N VAL A 509 28.55 32.86 -36.90
CA VAL A 509 29.82 33.20 -36.22
C VAL A 509 29.67 34.51 -35.44
N PRO A 510 29.94 34.55 -34.12
CA PRO A 510 30.34 33.43 -33.26
C PRO A 510 29.18 32.46 -33.00
N SER A 511 29.49 31.17 -32.94
CA SER A 511 28.45 30.14 -32.80
C SER A 511 27.95 30.05 -31.35
N PRO A 512 26.62 30.05 -31.13
CA PRO A 512 26.05 29.85 -29.80
C PRO A 512 26.17 28.37 -29.41
N GLN A 513 27.27 28.00 -28.73
CA GLN A 513 27.59 26.61 -28.36
C GLN A 513 26.46 25.89 -27.60
N VAL A 514 25.74 26.60 -26.73
CA VAL A 514 24.61 26.05 -25.97
C VAL A 514 23.44 25.71 -26.89
N ASP A 515 23.10 26.58 -27.85
CA ASP A 515 21.99 26.33 -28.77
C ASP A 515 22.31 25.20 -29.76
N ILE A 516 23.59 25.04 -30.14
CA ILE A 516 24.06 23.90 -30.94
C ILE A 516 23.89 22.60 -30.15
N ALA A 517 24.37 22.54 -28.90
CA ALA A 517 24.22 21.36 -28.05
C ALA A 517 22.75 20.98 -27.84
N VAL A 518 21.86 21.96 -27.67
CA VAL A 518 20.41 21.73 -27.58
C VAL A 518 19.85 21.07 -28.85
N GLN A 519 20.26 21.51 -30.04
CA GLN A 519 19.81 20.87 -31.29
C GLN A 519 20.42 19.49 -31.47
N GLU A 520 21.68 19.27 -31.07
CA GLU A 520 22.31 17.93 -31.08
C GLU A 520 21.54 16.94 -30.20
N GLY A 521 21.17 17.34 -28.97
CA GLY A 521 20.36 16.52 -28.07
C GLY A 521 18.96 16.21 -28.63
N LYS A 522 18.33 17.17 -29.32
CA LYS A 522 17.05 16.94 -30.01
C LYS A 522 17.18 15.98 -31.18
N CYS A 523 18.22 16.12 -32.00
CA CYS A 523 18.53 15.21 -33.08
C CYS A 523 18.80 13.79 -32.56
N PHE A 524 19.56 13.65 -31.48
CA PHE A 524 19.84 12.36 -30.84
C PHE A 524 18.55 11.70 -30.35
N ASN A 525 17.67 12.42 -29.66
CA ASN A 525 16.38 11.89 -29.23
C ASN A 525 15.51 11.43 -30.41
N LEU A 526 15.38 12.25 -31.46
CA LEU A 526 14.64 11.86 -32.67
C LEU A 526 15.26 10.63 -33.35
N PHE A 527 16.58 10.53 -33.36
CA PHE A 527 17.28 9.40 -33.92
C PHE A 527 17.04 8.12 -33.12
N VAL A 528 17.04 8.20 -31.78
CA VAL A 528 16.64 7.08 -30.91
C VAL A 528 15.21 6.64 -31.21
N PHE A 529 14.27 7.58 -31.36
CA PHE A 529 12.88 7.27 -31.74
C PHE A 529 12.76 6.61 -33.12
N LEU A 530 13.53 7.09 -34.12
CA LEU A 530 13.49 6.60 -35.48
C LEU A 530 14.19 5.24 -35.63
N ILE A 531 15.38 5.08 -35.06
CA ILE A 531 16.24 3.90 -35.26
C ILE A 531 15.81 2.72 -34.41
N ASP A 532 15.48 2.90 -33.13
CA ASP A 532 15.32 1.75 -32.22
C ASP A 532 14.07 0.90 -32.53
N LYS A 533 13.05 1.46 -33.22
CA LYS A 533 11.76 0.74 -33.43
C LYS A 533 11.04 0.95 -34.76
N TYR A 534 11.43 1.93 -35.59
CA TYR A 534 10.76 2.22 -36.87
C TYR A 534 11.53 1.74 -38.10
N VAL A 535 12.83 1.44 -37.98
CA VAL A 535 13.67 0.93 -39.08
C VAL A 535 13.66 -0.61 -39.20
N GLU A 536 13.07 -1.33 -38.23
CA GLU A 536 13.07 -2.81 -38.22
C GLU A 536 11.94 -3.47 -39.03
N LYS A 537 11.55 -2.90 -40.18
CA LYS A 537 10.70 -3.58 -41.18
C LYS A 537 11.17 -3.36 -42.60
#